data_AF-A0A7C6A0C9-F1
#
_entry.id   AF-A0A7C6A0C9-F1
#
_cell.length_a   1.000
_cell.length_b   1.000
_cell.length_c   1.000
_cell.angle_alpha   90.00
_cell.angle_beta   90.00
_cell.angle_gamma   90.00
#
_symmetry.space_group_name_H-M   'P 1'
#
loop_
_entity.id
_entity.type
_entity.pdbx_description
1 polymer ?
#
loop_
_entity_poly.entity_id
_entity_poly.type
_entity_poly.pdbx_seq_one_letter_code
_entity_poly.pdbx_strand_id
1 'polypeptide(L)'
;MAGAEARFRRWLAEGQHGGMAYLERGVAERFHPQRRFPWARSALLLLAPYAYEDPGAPPGGLRVGRVARYAWVRDYHLLLGDELRRLEALVQGLGLPAKGYVDHGPLPERPLAALPGVGWIGT
;
A
#
# COMPACT_ATOMS: atom_id res chain seq x y z
N MET A 1 -10.49 -11.60 -4.35
CA MET A 1 -10.21 -11.14 -2.96
C MET A 1 -10.40 -12.23 -1.90
N ALA A 2 -11.45 -13.05 -1.94
CA ALA A 2 -11.72 -14.09 -0.92
C ALA A 2 -10.53 -15.02 -0.60
N GLY A 3 -9.79 -15.49 -1.61
CA GLY A 3 -8.59 -16.32 -1.37
C GLY A 3 -7.45 -15.58 -0.66
N ALA A 4 -7.32 -14.26 -0.86
CA ALA A 4 -6.32 -13.44 -0.16
C ALA A 4 -6.73 -13.21 1.30
N GLU A 5 -8.03 -13.01 1.57
CA GLU A 5 -8.56 -12.89 2.92
C GLU A 5 -8.32 -14.15 3.74
N ALA A 6 -8.67 -15.32 3.20
CA ALA A 6 -8.48 -16.59 3.89
C ALA A 6 -7.01 -16.84 4.25
N ARG A 7 -6.08 -16.53 3.32
CA ARG A 7 -4.64 -16.60 3.58
C ARG A 7 -4.19 -15.64 4.68
N PHE A 8 -4.65 -14.39 4.64
CA PHE A 8 -4.31 -13.39 5.65
C PHE A 8 -4.81 -13.78 7.04
N ARG A 9 -6.05 -14.28 7.14
CA ARG A 9 -6.62 -14.76 8.40
C ARG A 9 -5.84 -15.95 8.97
N ARG A 10 -5.43 -16.89 8.12
CA ARG A 10 -4.58 -18.01 8.53
C ARG A 10 -3.21 -17.53 9.02
N TRP A 11 -2.56 -16.64 8.26
CA TRP A 11 -1.28 -16.04 8.62
C TRP A 11 -1.33 -15.30 9.97
N LEU A 12 -2.41 -14.58 10.26
CA LEU A 12 -2.66 -13.98 11.57
C LEU A 12 -2.84 -15.04 12.67
N ALA A 13 -3.67 -16.05 12.43
CA ALA A 13 -3.93 -17.12 13.41
C ALA A 13 -2.66 -17.94 13.76
N GLU A 14 -1.73 -18.04 12.81
CA GLU A 14 -0.41 -18.68 13.00
C GLU A 14 0.61 -17.76 13.69
N GLY A 15 0.23 -16.53 14.09
CA GLY A 15 1.12 -15.59 14.78
C GLY A 15 2.24 -15.02 13.91
N GLN A 16 2.13 -15.12 12.58
CA GLN A 16 3.21 -14.76 11.65
C GLN A 16 3.36 -13.25 11.42
N HIS A 17 2.60 -12.42 12.14
CA HIS A 17 2.63 -10.97 12.06
C HIS A 17 3.75 -10.30 12.86
N GLY A 18 4.66 -11.06 13.46
CA GLY A 18 5.88 -10.52 14.06
C GLY A 18 5.62 -9.42 15.11
N GLY A 19 4.53 -9.53 15.87
CA GLY A 19 4.14 -8.53 16.88
C GLY A 19 3.35 -7.33 16.36
N MET A 20 3.04 -7.25 15.06
CA MET A 20 2.21 -6.19 14.47
C MET A 20 0.72 -6.36 14.81
N ALA A 21 0.36 -6.20 16.09
CA ALA A 21 -1.01 -6.41 16.60
C ALA A 21 -2.07 -5.52 15.92
N TYR A 22 -1.66 -4.43 15.26
CA TYR A 22 -2.59 -3.62 14.49
C TYR A 22 -3.17 -4.33 13.26
N LEU A 23 -2.49 -5.37 12.74
CA LEU A 23 -2.96 -6.16 11.60
C LEU A 23 -4.15 -7.06 11.94
N GLU A 24 -4.35 -7.37 13.21
CA GLU A 24 -5.53 -8.10 13.71
C GLU A 24 -6.79 -7.22 13.73
N ARG A 25 -6.60 -5.89 13.75
CA ARG A 25 -7.71 -4.93 13.75
C ARG A 25 -8.19 -4.69 12.33
N GLY A 26 -9.51 -4.58 12.17
CA GLY A 26 -10.10 -4.11 10.93
C GLY A 26 -9.96 -5.08 9.73
N VAL A 27 -9.81 -6.38 9.97
CA VAL A 27 -9.65 -7.39 8.90
C VAL A 27 -10.83 -7.36 7.92
N ALA A 28 -12.05 -7.16 8.42
CA ALA A 28 -13.23 -7.12 7.57
C ALA A 28 -13.22 -5.89 6.65
N GLU A 29 -12.86 -4.72 7.17
CA GLU A 29 -12.72 -3.47 6.40
C GLU A 29 -11.61 -3.58 5.36
N ARG A 30 -10.56 -4.37 5.67
CA ARG A 30 -9.45 -4.63 4.75
C ARG A 30 -9.87 -5.38 3.51
N PHE A 31 -10.73 -6.39 3.60
CA PHE A 31 -11.14 -7.16 2.42
C PHE A 31 -12.49 -6.75 1.84
N HIS A 32 -13.26 -5.92 2.57
CA HIS A 32 -14.56 -5.40 2.18
C HIS A 32 -14.59 -3.86 2.30
N PRO A 33 -14.02 -3.13 1.33
CA PRO A 33 -13.97 -1.67 1.37
C PRO A 33 -15.36 -1.02 1.48
N GLN A 34 -16.40 -1.70 1.01
CA GLN A 34 -17.80 -1.26 1.11
C GLN A 34 -18.28 -1.08 2.56
N ARG A 35 -17.65 -1.75 3.54
CA ARG A 35 -17.95 -1.55 4.96
C ARG A 35 -17.63 -0.14 5.43
N ARG A 36 -16.58 0.47 4.88
CA ARG A 36 -16.18 1.84 5.21
C ARG A 36 -16.72 2.85 4.19
N PHE A 37 -16.80 2.44 2.94
CA PHE A 37 -17.20 3.25 1.80
C PHE A 37 -18.30 2.55 1.01
N PRO A 38 -19.58 2.67 1.42
CA PRO A 38 -20.68 1.98 0.76
C PRO A 38 -20.80 2.27 -0.75
N TRP A 39 -20.27 3.41 -1.20
CA TRP A 39 -20.21 3.84 -2.59
C TRP A 39 -19.06 3.21 -3.40
N ALA A 40 -18.11 2.51 -2.78
CA ALA A 40 -16.92 1.99 -3.44
C ALA A 40 -17.24 0.81 -4.38
N ARG A 41 -17.05 1.03 -5.69
CA ARG A 41 -17.30 0.04 -6.76
C ARG A 41 -16.05 -0.37 -7.53
N SER A 42 -15.03 0.47 -7.54
CA SER A 42 -13.77 0.26 -8.27
C SER A 42 -12.60 0.77 -7.43
N ALA A 43 -11.39 0.35 -7.80
CA ALA A 43 -10.15 0.84 -7.24
C ALA A 43 -9.21 1.23 -8.37
N LEU A 44 -8.59 2.41 -8.25
CA LEU A 44 -7.49 2.83 -9.11
C LEU A 44 -6.18 2.55 -8.36
N LEU A 45 -5.28 1.79 -8.97
CA LEU A 45 -3.98 1.46 -8.38
C LEU A 45 -2.91 2.35 -8.98
N LEU A 46 -2.15 3.02 -8.12
CA LEU A 46 -0.99 3.81 -8.50
C LEU A 46 0.28 3.05 -8.13
N LEU A 47 1.15 2.83 -9.11
CA LEU A 47 2.44 2.17 -8.91
C LEU A 47 3.54 3.21 -9.08
N ALA A 48 4.33 3.43 -8.03
CA ALA A 48 5.45 4.36 -8.02
C ALA A 48 6.78 3.57 -7.92
N PRO A 49 7.56 3.46 -9.01
CA PRO A 49 8.84 2.77 -8.95
C PRO A 49 9.85 3.57 -8.12
N TYR A 50 10.59 2.87 -7.26
CA TYR A 50 11.66 3.44 -6.42
C TYR A 50 13.00 2.69 -6.61
N ALA A 51 13.22 2.18 -7.83
CA ALA A 51 14.44 1.47 -8.19
C ALA A 51 15.59 2.46 -8.43
N TYR A 52 16.15 3.00 -7.34
CA TYR A 52 17.31 3.89 -7.37
C TYR A 52 18.62 3.11 -7.46
N GLU A 53 19.60 3.59 -8.23
CA GLU A 53 20.94 3.02 -8.28
C GLU A 53 21.64 3.15 -6.92
N ASP A 54 22.49 2.18 -6.57
CA ASP A 54 23.23 2.24 -5.31
C ASP A 54 24.26 3.39 -5.36
N PRO A 55 24.16 4.43 -4.49
CA PRO A 55 25.06 5.56 -4.57
C PRO A 55 26.50 5.26 -4.08
N GLY A 56 26.79 4.03 -3.65
CA GLY A 56 28.12 3.63 -3.19
C GLY A 56 28.56 4.32 -1.88
N ALA A 57 29.87 4.35 -1.63
CA ALA A 57 30.41 5.06 -0.48
C ALA A 57 30.34 6.58 -0.70
N PRO A 58 29.94 7.38 0.30
CA PRO A 58 29.96 8.83 0.18
C PRO A 58 31.41 9.34 0.03
N PRO A 59 31.63 10.44 -0.72
CA PRO A 59 32.97 11.02 -0.86
C PRO A 59 33.60 11.35 0.50
N GLY A 60 34.78 10.80 0.77
CA GLY A 60 35.51 11.01 2.03
C GLY A 60 34.88 10.35 3.27
N GLY A 61 33.87 9.50 3.10
CA GLY A 61 33.17 8.85 4.21
C GLY A 61 33.13 7.32 4.10
N LEU A 62 32.63 6.70 5.17
CA LEU A 62 32.45 5.25 5.28
C LEU A 62 30.95 4.92 5.28
N ARG A 63 30.56 3.90 4.52
CA ARG A 63 29.21 3.33 4.57
C ARG A 63 29.19 2.14 5.54
N VAL A 64 28.46 2.25 6.65
CA VAL A 64 28.38 1.23 7.71
C VAL A 64 27.11 0.38 7.69
N GLY A 65 26.31 0.46 6.63
CA GLY A 65 25.07 -0.31 6.51
C GLY A 65 24.27 0.02 5.25
N ARG A 66 23.05 -0.51 5.19
CA ARG A 66 22.09 -0.24 4.11
C ARG A 66 20.73 0.09 4.71
N VAL A 67 20.06 1.06 4.10
CA VAL A 67 18.66 1.39 4.37
C VAL A 67 17.84 0.91 3.18
N ALA A 68 16.60 0.46 3.42
CA ALA A 68 15.70 0.05 2.35
C ALA A 68 15.45 1.20 1.35
N ARG A 69 15.41 0.88 0.04
CA ARG A 69 15.36 1.88 -1.05
C ARG A 69 14.15 2.81 -0.98
N TYR A 70 13.01 2.33 -0.47
CA TYR A 70 11.79 3.14 -0.33
C TYR A 70 11.97 4.32 0.64
N ALA A 71 12.97 4.25 1.53
CA ALA A 71 13.27 5.29 2.52
C ALA A 71 14.44 6.21 2.09
N TRP A 72 14.90 6.14 0.83
CA TRP A 72 15.98 6.99 0.33
C TRP A 72 15.51 8.39 -0.10
N VAL A 73 14.21 8.55 -0.29
CA VAL A 73 13.58 9.81 -0.68
C VAL A 73 12.80 10.40 0.49
N ARG A 74 12.27 11.61 0.28
CA ARG A 74 11.26 12.18 1.17
C ARG A 74 10.14 11.16 1.37
N ASP A 75 9.63 11.09 2.61
CA ASP A 75 8.56 10.19 3.01
C ASP A 75 7.50 10.04 1.90
N TYR A 76 7.42 8.82 1.37
CA TYR A 76 6.57 8.52 0.22
C TYR A 76 5.09 8.72 0.53
N HIS A 77 4.68 8.67 1.80
CA HIS A 77 3.32 9.00 2.22
C HIS A 77 2.95 10.44 1.85
N LEU A 78 3.91 11.37 1.96
CA LEU A 78 3.71 12.77 1.59
C LEU A 78 3.66 12.91 0.08
N LEU A 79 4.63 12.32 -0.63
CA LEU A 79 4.72 12.42 -2.09
C LEU A 79 3.49 11.83 -2.78
N LEU A 80 3.12 10.59 -2.44
CA LEU A 80 1.96 9.91 -3.01
C LEU A 80 0.66 10.49 -2.46
N GLY A 81 0.65 10.97 -1.21
CA GLY A 81 -0.52 11.61 -0.62
C GLY A 81 -0.94 12.87 -1.37
N ASP A 82 0.02 13.68 -1.84
CA ASP A 82 -0.26 14.88 -2.64
C ASP A 82 -0.94 14.51 -3.97
N GLU A 83 -0.45 13.48 -4.66
CA GLU A 83 -1.05 12.99 -5.91
C GLU A 83 -2.43 12.37 -5.71
N LEU A 84 -2.59 11.57 -4.65
CA LEU A 84 -3.87 10.98 -4.29
C LEU A 84 -4.93 12.07 -4.03
N ARG A 85 -4.57 13.15 -3.33
CA ARG A 85 -5.49 14.28 -3.13
C ARG A 85 -5.87 14.98 -4.43
N ARG A 86 -4.94 15.13 -5.38
CA ARG A 86 -5.24 15.67 -6.72
C ARG A 86 -6.23 14.78 -7.48
N LEU A 87 -6.03 13.46 -7.45
CA LEU A 87 -6.91 12.49 -8.09
C LEU A 87 -8.29 12.44 -7.41
N GLU A 88 -8.34 12.46 -6.08
CA GLU A 88 -9.59 12.56 -5.33
C GLU A 88 -10.39 13.79 -5.75
N ALA A 89 -9.75 14.96 -5.79
CA ALA A 89 -10.40 16.21 -6.18
C ALA A 89 -10.92 16.16 -7.64
N LEU A 90 -10.17 15.54 -8.55
CA LEU A 90 -10.60 15.35 -9.94
C LEU A 90 -11.87 14.50 -10.01
N VAL A 91 -11.90 13.34 -9.35
CA VAL A 91 -13.06 12.44 -9.37
C VAL A 91 -14.26 13.09 -8.69
N GLN A 92 -14.04 13.82 -7.60
CA GLN A 92 -15.09 14.59 -6.91
C GLN A 92 -15.64 15.71 -7.79
N GLY A 93 -14.79 16.36 -8.60
CA GLY A 93 -15.21 17.35 -9.60
C GLY A 93 -16.10 16.78 -10.70
N LEU A 94 -16.02 15.47 -10.96
CA LEU A 94 -16.94 14.74 -11.85
C LEU A 94 -18.24 14.31 -11.14
N GLY A 95 -18.45 14.68 -9.87
CA GLY A 95 -19.63 14.33 -9.09
C GLY A 95 -19.62 12.92 -8.48
N LEU A 96 -18.45 12.26 -8.43
CA LEU A 96 -18.30 10.92 -7.88
C LEU A 96 -17.54 10.95 -6.54
N PRO A 97 -17.93 10.15 -5.54
CA PRO A 97 -17.15 10.04 -4.32
C PRO A 97 -15.84 9.30 -4.59
N ALA A 98 -14.76 9.77 -3.96
CA ALA A 98 -13.44 9.17 -4.06
C ALA A 98 -12.69 9.27 -2.73
N LYS A 99 -11.84 8.27 -2.48
CA LYS A 99 -10.93 8.23 -1.33
C LYS A 99 -9.67 7.48 -1.69
N GLY A 100 -8.53 8.12 -1.50
CA GLY A 100 -7.18 7.61 -1.68
C GLY A 100 -6.55 7.14 -0.37
N TYR A 101 -5.60 6.21 -0.52
CA TYR A 101 -4.85 5.57 0.55
C TYR A 101 -3.42 5.28 0.09
N VAL A 102 -2.49 5.29 1.05
CA VAL A 102 -1.09 4.87 0.87
C VAL A 102 -0.57 4.29 2.18
N ASP A 103 -0.42 2.97 2.28
CA ASP A 103 0.18 2.20 3.40
C ASP A 103 -0.52 2.29 4.78
N HIS A 104 -1.22 3.39 5.10
CA HIS A 104 -1.93 3.61 6.36
C HIS A 104 -3.42 3.23 6.31
N GLY A 105 -3.91 2.75 5.17
CA GLY A 105 -5.31 2.42 4.93
C GLY A 105 -5.68 0.97 5.30
N PRO A 106 -6.97 0.68 5.48
CA PRO A 106 -7.41 -0.71 5.62
C PRO A 106 -7.20 -1.48 4.31
N LEU A 107 -7.10 -0.81 3.15
CA LEU A 107 -7.07 -1.49 1.85
C LEU A 107 -5.88 -2.46 1.71
N PRO A 108 -6.09 -3.64 1.10
CA PRO A 108 -5.07 -4.65 0.93
C PRO A 108 -4.37 -4.38 -0.41
N GLU A 109 -3.47 -3.40 -0.41
CA GLU A 109 -2.78 -2.92 -1.62
C GLU A 109 -2.08 -4.05 -2.38
N ARG A 110 -1.35 -4.94 -1.68
CA ARG A 110 -0.65 -6.07 -2.30
C ARG A 110 -1.60 -7.06 -2.99
N PRO A 111 -2.68 -7.57 -2.35
CA PRO A 111 -3.70 -8.36 -3.04
C PRO A 111 -4.38 -7.66 -4.22
N LEU A 112 -4.61 -6.34 -4.15
CA LEU A 112 -5.18 -5.58 -5.27
C LEU A 112 -4.18 -5.49 -6.44
N ALA A 113 -2.91 -5.26 -6.15
CA ALA A 113 -1.83 -5.22 -7.15
C ALA A 113 -1.50 -6.60 -7.76
N ALA A 114 -2.03 -7.68 -7.17
CA ALA A 114 -1.92 -9.04 -7.71
C ALA A 114 -3.09 -9.43 -8.63
N LEU A 115 -4.04 -8.52 -8.86
CA LEU A 115 -5.10 -8.75 -9.82
C LEU A 115 -4.52 -8.86 -11.24
N PRO A 116 -5.16 -9.65 -12.13
CA PRO A 116 -4.68 -9.84 -13.49
C PRO A 116 -4.43 -8.50 -14.19
N GLY A 117 -3.26 -8.35 -14.79
CA GLY A 117 -2.86 -7.15 -15.54
C GLY A 117 -2.11 -6.09 -14.74
N VAL A 118 -1.86 -6.28 -13.44
CA VAL A 118 -1.08 -5.34 -12.62
C VAL A 118 0.27 -5.93 -12.20
N GLY A 119 0.29 -7.14 -11.65
CA GLY A 119 1.52 -7.77 -11.19
C GLY A 119 1.28 -9.14 -10.55
N TRP A 120 2.31 -9.67 -9.87
CA TRP A 120 2.23 -10.91 -9.10
C TRP A 120 2.82 -10.71 -7.71
N ILE A 121 2.38 -11.53 -6.74
CA ILE A 121 3.01 -11.61 -5.42
C ILE A 121 4.11 -12.66 -5.52
N GLY A 122 5.36 -12.24 -5.33
CA GLY A 122 6.51 -13.15 -5.22
C GLY A 122 6.39 -14.08 -4.01
N THR A 123 7.06 -15.23 -4.07
CA THR A 123 7.14 -16.23 -3.00
C THR A 123 7.92 -15.73 -1.80
#